data_AF-A0AAU5LCB3-F1
#
_entry.id   AF-A0AAU5LCB3-F1
#
_cell.length_a   1.000
_cell.length_b   1.000
_cell.length_c   1.000
_cell.angle_alpha   90.00
_cell.angle_beta   90.00
_cell.angle_gamma   90.00
#
_symmetry.space_group_name_H-M   'P 1'
#
loop_
_entity.id
_entity.type
_entity.pdbx_description
1 polymer ?
#
loop_
_entity_poly.entity_id
_entity_poly.type
_entity_poly.pdbx_seq_one_letter_code
_entity_poly.pdbx_strand_id
1 'polypeptide(L)'
;MIAIVTVLLAFPLGFFLHNRTSAYVVYVAIFGYSFTFQTLYLLRAWVGGDHSAFSADPEKLPLDYLAVTGAIYAVGFLLITLGHRLGAKRRNRSLAVDLESSK
;
A
#
# COMPACT_ATOMS: atom_id res chain seq x y z
N MET A 1 -9.84 -4.41 4.47
CA MET A 1 -9.87 -3.16 3.68
C MET A 1 -8.48 -2.73 3.23
N ILE A 2 -7.48 -2.73 4.12
CA ILE A 2 -6.13 -2.22 3.83
C ILE A 2 -5.45 -2.95 2.64
N ALA A 3 -5.65 -4.27 2.48
CA ALA A 3 -5.11 -5.03 1.35
C ALA A 3 -5.65 -4.56 -0.02
N ILE A 4 -6.95 -4.29 -0.11
CA ILE A 4 -7.60 -3.81 -1.34
C ILE A 4 -7.07 -2.42 -1.70
N VAL A 5 -7.01 -1.52 -0.72
CA VAL A 5 -6.44 -0.17 -0.88
C VAL A 5 -4.98 -0.26 -1.32
N THR A 6 -4.20 -1.16 -0.72
CA THR A 6 -2.80 -1.38 -1.05
C THR A 6 -2.65 -1.83 -2.50
N VAL A 7 -3.40 -2.84 -2.95
CA VAL A 7 -3.28 -3.33 -4.33
C VAL A 7 -3.75 -2.28 -5.35
N LEU A 8 -4.87 -1.62 -5.08
CA LEU A 8 -5.45 -0.65 -6.01
C LEU A 8 -4.65 0.65 -6.11
N LEU A 9 -3.99 1.09 -5.04
CA LEU A 9 -3.29 2.37 -5.03
C LEU A 9 -1.77 2.25 -5.16
N ALA A 10 -1.13 1.22 -4.58
CA ALA A 10 0.33 1.10 -4.59
C ALA A 10 0.89 1.03 -6.03
N PHE A 11 0.23 0.27 -6.91
CA PHE A 11 0.68 0.10 -8.29
C PHE A 11 0.54 1.38 -9.13
N PRO A 12 -0.64 2.04 -9.22
CA PRO A 12 -0.76 3.29 -9.98
C PRO A 12 0.03 4.45 -9.38
N LEU A 13 0.19 4.53 -8.05
CA LEU A 13 1.07 5.54 -7.43
C LEU A 13 2.52 5.38 -7.88
N GLY A 14 3.05 4.15 -7.86
CA GLY A 14 4.40 3.86 -8.36
C GLY A 14 4.54 4.17 -9.86
N PHE A 15 3.51 3.91 -10.65
CA PHE A 15 3.53 4.10 -12.10
C PHE A 15 3.45 5.58 -12.53
N PHE A 16 2.55 6.38 -11.93
CA PHE A 16 2.31 7.76 -12.36
C PHE A 16 3.32 8.77 -11.79
N LEU A 17 3.79 8.58 -10.56
CA LEU A 17 4.68 9.57 -9.93
C LEU A 17 6.11 9.48 -10.46
N HIS A 18 6.65 10.65 -10.82
CA HIS A 18 8.03 10.77 -11.29
C HIS A 18 9.05 10.68 -10.15
N ASN A 19 8.66 11.12 -8.94
CA ASN A 19 9.52 11.13 -7.76
C ASN A 19 9.21 9.92 -6.84
N ARG A 20 10.24 9.12 -6.53
CA ARG A 20 10.10 7.92 -5.69
C ARG A 20 9.67 8.25 -4.27
N THR A 21 10.22 9.31 -3.71
CA THR A 21 9.98 9.69 -2.31
C THR A 21 8.54 10.13 -2.08
N SER A 22 7.94 10.86 -3.03
CA SER A 22 6.53 11.25 -2.92
C SER A 22 5.58 10.06 -3.04
N ALA A 23 5.90 9.07 -3.89
CA ALA A 23 5.11 7.85 -3.99
C ALA A 23 5.08 7.05 -2.68
N TYR A 24 6.22 6.95 -1.99
CA TYR A 24 6.27 6.33 -0.67
C TYR A 24 5.52 7.13 0.38
N VAL A 25 5.71 8.45 0.45
CA VAL A 25 5.04 9.31 1.45
C VAL A 25 3.51 9.24 1.29
N VAL A 26 3.01 9.34 0.06
CA VAL A 26 1.56 9.26 -0.19
C VAL A 26 1.04 7.86 0.13
N TYR A 27 1.78 6.80 -0.21
CA TYR A 27 1.41 5.44 0.17
C TYR A 27 1.30 5.27 1.68
N VAL A 28 2.30 5.73 2.44
CA VAL A 28 2.30 5.66 3.91
C VAL A 28 1.12 6.44 4.49
N ALA A 29 0.82 7.63 3.97
CA ALA A 29 -0.32 8.43 4.41
C ALA A 29 -1.66 7.71 4.20
N ILE A 30 -1.87 7.15 3.00
CA ILE A 30 -3.10 6.42 2.66
C ILE A 30 -3.21 5.10 3.43
N PHE A 31 -2.10 4.38 3.57
CA PHE A 31 -2.04 3.15 4.35
C PHE A 31 -2.36 3.42 5.82
N GLY A 32 -1.75 4.46 6.40
CA GLY A 32 -2.02 4.90 7.77
C GLY A 32 -3.47 5.27 7.99
N TYR A 33 -4.04 6.11 7.11
CA TYR A 33 -5.46 6.46 7.16
C TYR A 33 -6.37 5.22 7.10
N SER A 34 -6.11 4.32 6.15
CA SER A 34 -6.91 3.09 5.98
C SER A 34 -6.76 2.14 7.18
N PHE A 35 -5.55 2.06 7.75
CA PHE A 35 -5.27 1.28 8.95
C PHE A 35 -6.07 1.81 10.13
N THR A 36 -6.05 3.12 10.39
CA THR A 36 -6.82 3.74 11.48
C THR A 36 -8.31 3.41 11.39
N PHE A 37 -8.93 3.59 10.22
CA PHE A 37 -10.35 3.26 10.05
C PHE A 37 -10.63 1.75 10.16
N GLN A 38 -9.75 0.91 9.60
CA GLN A 38 -9.91 -0.54 9.74
C GLN A 38 -9.82 -0.97 11.21
N THR A 39 -8.87 -0.46 11.98
CA THR A 39 -8.75 -0.76 13.41
C THR A 39 -10.01 -0.30 14.16
N LEU A 40 -10.55 0.87 13.84
CA LEU A 40 -11.80 1.36 14.44
C LEU A 40 -13.00 0.44 14.14
N TYR A 41 -13.14 -0.03 12.89
CA TYR A 41 -14.20 -0.98 12.53
C TYR A 41 -14.02 -2.33 13.22
N LEU A 42 -12.80 -2.85 13.29
CA LEU A 42 -12.50 -4.11 13.98
C LEU A 42 -12.74 -4.00 15.49
N LEU A 43 -12.38 -2.87 16.10
CA LEU A 43 -12.65 -2.62 17.51
C LEU A 43 -14.15 -2.55 17.79
N ARG A 44 -14.90 -1.85 16.92
CA ARG A 44 -16.36 -1.80 17.01
C ARG A 44 -16.99 -3.18 16.86
N ALA A 45 -16.50 -4.01 15.94
CA ALA A 45 -16.97 -5.38 15.73
C ALA A 45 -16.66 -6.27 16.95
N TRP A 46 -15.48 -6.12 17.55
CA TRP A 46 -15.07 -6.82 18.76
C TRP A 46 -15.96 -6.49 19.97
N VAL A 47 -16.29 -5.21 20.16
CA VAL A 47 -17.29 -4.79 21.17
C VAL A 47 -18.67 -5.38 20.88
N GLY A 48 -19.00 -5.59 19.61
CA GLY A 48 -20.23 -6.26 19.16
C GLY A 48 -20.22 -7.79 19.27
N GLY A 49 -19.14 -8.40 19.80
CA GLY A 49 -19.01 -9.85 20.00
C GLY A 49 -18.35 -10.61 18.84
N ASP A 50 -17.84 -9.93 17.82
CA ASP A 50 -17.08 -10.54 16.73
C ASP A 50 -15.58 -10.61 17.08
N HIS A 51 -15.11 -11.81 17.42
CA HIS A 51 -13.72 -12.08 17.80
C HIS A 51 -12.87 -12.65 16.66
N SER A 52 -13.29 -12.50 15.41
CA SER A 52 -12.56 -13.01 14.24
C SER A 52 -11.18 -12.36 14.04
N ALA A 53 -11.02 -11.08 14.43
CA ALA A 53 -9.78 -10.33 14.23
C ALA A 53 -8.98 -10.06 15.52
N PHE A 54 -9.66 -9.97 16.66
CA PHE A 54 -9.06 -9.80 17.97
C PHE A 54 -9.55 -10.95 18.86
N SER A 55 -8.64 -11.59 19.60
CA SER A 55 -9.01 -12.65 20.53
C SER A 55 -10.05 -12.15 21.55
N ALA A 56 -10.89 -13.06 22.02
CA ALA A 56 -11.83 -12.79 23.11
C ALA A 56 -11.10 -12.47 24.43
N ASP A 57 -9.85 -12.92 24.56
CA ASP A 57 -8.98 -12.65 25.69
C ASP A 57 -8.31 -11.27 25.54
N PRO A 58 -8.66 -10.26 26.36
CA PRO A 58 -8.19 -8.89 26.21
C PRO A 58 -6.72 -8.71 26.59
N GLU A 59 -6.10 -9.65 27.31
CA GLU A 59 -4.66 -9.61 27.63
C GLU A 59 -3.78 -10.17 26.51
N LYS A 60 -4.38 -10.88 25.54
CA LYS A 60 -3.63 -11.45 24.43
C LYS A 60 -3.33 -10.38 23.39
N LEU A 61 -2.05 -10.00 23.31
CA LEU A 61 -1.57 -9.09 22.28
C LEU A 61 -1.90 -9.64 20.87
N PRO A 62 -2.52 -8.83 19.98
CA PRO A 62 -2.93 -9.28 18.65
C PRO A 62 -1.76 -9.28 17.67
N LEU A 63 -0.73 -10.08 17.96
CA LEU A 63 0.48 -10.20 17.14
C LEU A 63 0.17 -10.72 15.73
N ASP A 64 -0.84 -11.57 15.58
CA ASP A 64 -1.27 -12.09 14.27
C ASP A 64 -1.76 -10.97 13.35
N TYR A 65 -2.57 -10.06 13.88
CA TYR A 65 -3.06 -8.89 13.14
C TYR A 65 -1.92 -7.94 12.77
N LEU A 66 -0.97 -7.73 13.69
CA LEU A 66 0.24 -6.94 13.43
C LEU A 66 1.08 -7.56 12.32
N ALA A 67 1.30 -8.88 12.36
CA ALA A 67 2.08 -9.61 11.37
C ALA A 67 1.42 -9.53 9.98
N VAL A 68 0.11 -9.75 9.88
CA VAL A 68 -0.64 -9.64 8.62
C VAL A 68 -0.60 -8.21 8.08
N THR A 69 -0.80 -7.21 8.93
CA THR A 69 -0.74 -5.80 8.53
C THR A 69 0.65 -5.42 8.03
N GLY A 70 1.71 -5.84 8.74
CA GLY A 70 3.10 -5.63 8.34
C GLY A 70 3.43 -6.29 7.01
N ALA A 71 2.94 -7.51 6.76
CA ALA A 71 3.11 -8.18 5.48
C ALA A 71 2.45 -7.41 4.33
N ILE A 72 1.22 -6.93 4.52
CA ILE A 72 0.51 -6.12 3.51
C ILE A 72 1.27 -4.82 3.22
N TYR A 73 1.79 -4.17 4.27
CA TYR A 73 2.61 -2.97 4.14
C TYR A 73 3.86 -3.22 3.28
N ALA A 74 4.58 -4.31 3.54
CA ALA A 74 5.75 -4.70 2.76
C ALA A 74 5.40 -5.01 1.29
N VAL A 75 4.27 -5.67 1.05
CA VAL A 75 3.76 -5.94 -0.32
C VAL A 75 3.46 -4.64 -1.07
N GLY A 76 2.91 -3.62 -0.40
CA GLY A 76 2.69 -2.32 -1.02
C GLY A 76 3.98 -1.61 -1.43
N PHE A 77 5.03 -1.69 -0.59
CA PHE A 77 6.36 -1.19 -0.94
C PHE A 77 6.93 -1.87 -2.20
N LEU A 78 6.78 -3.20 -2.29
CA LEU A 78 7.18 -3.96 -3.48
C LEU A 78 6.41 -3.52 -4.73
N LEU A 79 5.09 -3.36 -4.62
CA LEU A 79 4.23 -2.91 -5.72
C LEU A 79 4.61 -1.51 -6.22
N ILE A 80 4.90 -0.57 -5.32
CA ILE A 80 5.36 0.79 -5.69
C ILE A 80 6.68 0.71 -6.42
N THR A 81 7.63 -0.08 -5.90
CA THR A 81 8.95 -0.25 -6.51
C THR A 81 8.83 -0.82 -7.92
N LEU A 82 7.98 -1.84 -8.11
CA LEU A 82 7.71 -2.45 -9.40
C LEU A 82 7.02 -1.48 -10.37
N GLY A 83 5.97 -0.78 -9.92
CA GLY A 83 5.26 0.22 -10.71
C GLY A 83 6.17 1.34 -11.19
N HIS A 84 7.05 1.82 -10.32
CA HIS A 84 8.01 2.87 -10.65
C HIS A 84 9.08 2.39 -11.63
N ARG A 85 9.59 1.16 -11.48
CA ARG A 85 10.55 0.57 -12.43
C ARG A 85 9.95 0.42 -13.82
N LEU A 86 8.68 0.01 -13.91
CA LEU A 86 7.94 -0.09 -15.18
C LEU A 86 7.66 1.29 -15.79
N GLY A 87 7.26 2.27 -14.98
CA GLY A 87 7.01 3.65 -15.43
C GLY A 87 8.29 4.36 -15.93
N ALA A 88 9.42 4.16 -15.24
CA ALA A 88 10.73 4.66 -15.67
C ALA A 88 11.18 4.01 -17.00
N LYS A 89 10.98 2.70 -17.15
CA LYS A 89 11.31 1.99 -18.40
C LYS A 89 10.48 2.49 -19.59
N ARG A 90 9.19 2.80 -19.40
CA ARG A 90 8.35 3.41 -20.46
C ARG A 90 8.77 4.84 -20.80
N ARG A 91 9.05 5.69 -19.80
CA ARG A 91 9.48 7.08 -20.04
C ARG A 91 10.80 7.17 -20.80
N ASN A 92 11.78 6.33 -20.45
CA ASN A 92 13.06 6.29 -21.17
C ASN A 92 12.89 5.81 -22.62
N ARG A 93 11.92 4.92 -22.89
CA ARG A 93 11.62 4.47 -24.26
C ARG A 93 10.97 5.58 -25.09
N SER A 94 10.10 6.39 -24.49
CA SER A 94 9.46 7.52 -25.18
C SER A 94 10.48 8.61 -25.54
N LEU A 95 11.37 8.96 -24.60
CA LEU A 95 12.45 9.93 -24.82
C LEU A 95 13.45 9.49 -25.91
N ALA A 96 13.74 8.19 -26.00
CA ALA A 96 14.63 7.67 -27.04
C ALA A 96 14.02 7.79 -28.45
N VAL A 97 12.70 7.59 -28.59
CA VAL A 97 11.99 7.70 -29.88
C VAL A 97 11.93 9.16 -30.36
N ASP A 98 11.70 10.13 -29.47
CA ASP A 98 11.69 11.56 -29.85
C ASP A 98 13.06 12.05 -30.36
N LEU A 99 14.17 11.55 -29.81
CA LEU A 99 15.52 11.89 -30.26
C LEU A 99 15.87 11.31 -31.63
N GLU A 100 15.31 10.14 -31.96
CA GLU A 100 15.51 9.48 -33.25
C GLU A 100 14.66 10.15 -34.35
N SER A 101 13.48 10.67 -34.00
CA SER A 101 12.62 11.44 -34.91
C SER A 101 13.16 12.84 -35.26
N SER A 102 14.15 13.35 -34.53
CA SER A 102 14.70 14.69 -34.71
C SER A 102 16.01 14.73 -35.53
N LYS A 103 16.47 13.60 -36.06
CA LYS A 103 17.63 13.47 -36.97
C LYS A 103 17.18 13.24 -38.40
#